data_AF-A0AAN5ZLU6-F1
#
_entry.id   AF-A0AAN5ZLU6-F1
#
_cell.length_a   1.000
_cell.length_b   1.000
_cell.length_c   1.000
_cell.angle_alpha   90.00
_cell.angle_beta   90.00
_cell.angle_gamma   90.00
#
_symmetry.space_group_name_H-M   'P 1'
#
loop_
_entity.id
_entity.type
_entity.pdbx_description
1 polymer ?
#
loop_
_entity_poly.entity_id
_entity_poly.type
_entity_poly.pdbx_seq_one_letter_code
_entity_poly.pdbx_strand_id
1 'polypeptide(L)' 'MAKNFVEEGKTVAIVAGANISSGELVQVGDIFAVALTDIAKGEIGDGMTEGVFMLPKLKTDDMKTGKKVYL' A
#
# COMPACT_ATOMS: atom_id res chain seq x y z
N MET A 1 -26.47 11.22 -0.88
CA MET A 1 -25.54 10.07 -1.02
C MET A 1 -25.65 9.55 -2.44
N ALA A 2 -24.55 9.47 -3.19
CA ALA A 2 -24.57 8.93 -4.53
C ALA A 2 -24.82 7.40 -4.47
N LYS A 3 -25.63 6.85 -5.37
CA LYS A 3 -26.01 5.42 -5.36
C LYS A 3 -24.85 4.47 -5.67
N ASN A 4 -23.72 5.00 -6.11
CA ASN A 4 -22.51 4.31 -6.50
C ASN A 4 -21.34 4.59 -5.55
N PHE A 5 -21.60 5.16 -4.37
CA PHE A 5 -20.57 5.33 -3.36
C PHE A 5 -20.23 3.95 -2.77
N VAL A 6 -18.96 3.56 -2.88
CA VAL A 6 -18.43 2.30 -2.33
C VAL A 6 -17.57 2.61 -1.10
N GLU A 7 -16.60 3.51 -1.23
CA GLU A 7 -15.67 3.91 -0.17
C GLU A 7 -15.08 5.30 -0.43
N GLU A 8 -14.37 5.86 0.55
CA GLU A 8 -13.77 7.21 0.48
C GLU A 8 -12.56 7.31 -0.48
N GLY A 9 -12.20 6.24 -1.20
CA GLY A 9 -11.08 6.23 -2.16
C GLY A 9 -9.69 6.27 -1.54
N LYS A 10 -9.58 6.15 -0.21
CA LYS A 10 -8.32 6.12 0.56
C LYS A 10 -7.71 4.72 0.64
N THR A 11 -8.49 3.72 0.27
CA THR A 11 -8.15 2.31 0.32
C THR A 11 -8.26 1.68 -1.07
N VAL A 12 -7.48 0.64 -1.30
CA VAL A 12 -7.50 -0.15 -2.52
C VAL A 12 -7.37 -1.63 -2.17
N ALA A 13 -8.10 -2.47 -2.89
CA ALA A 13 -7.95 -3.91 -2.77
C ALA A 13 -6.58 -4.37 -3.29
N ILE A 14 -5.84 -5.09 -2.46
CA ILE A 14 -4.57 -5.75 -2.77
C ILE A 14 -4.85 -7.24 -2.99
N VAL A 15 -4.47 -7.76 -4.16
CA VAL A 15 -4.47 -9.20 -4.43
C VAL A 15 -3.08 -9.75 -4.12
N ALA A 16 -2.98 -10.59 -3.10
CA ALA A 16 -1.69 -11.04 -2.58
C ALA A 16 -1.03 -12.11 -3.45
N GLY A 17 0.03 -11.74 -4.19
CA GLY A 17 0.87 -12.70 -4.95
C GLY A 17 1.76 -13.59 -4.06
N ALA A 18 2.06 -13.11 -2.86
CA ALA A 18 2.75 -13.80 -1.76
C ALA A 18 2.12 -13.37 -0.43
N ASN A 19 2.54 -13.96 0.69
CA ASN A 19 2.09 -13.46 2.00
C ASN A 19 2.58 -12.03 2.19
N ILE A 20 1.68 -11.12 2.51
CA ILE A 20 1.94 -9.70 2.76
C ILE A 20 1.66 -9.44 4.24
N SER A 21 2.58 -8.78 4.92
CA SER A 21 2.38 -8.40 6.33
C SER A 21 1.73 -7.02 6.46
N SER A 22 1.00 -6.81 7.55
CA SER A 22 0.50 -5.48 7.91
C SER A 22 1.66 -4.46 7.95
N GLY A 23 1.45 -3.28 7.35
CA GLY A 23 2.44 -2.21 7.24
C GLY A 23 3.41 -2.36 6.07
N GLU A 24 3.32 -3.44 5.29
CA GLU A 24 4.16 -3.63 4.10
C GLU A 24 3.71 -2.73 2.94
N LEU A 25 4.68 -2.16 2.22
CA LEU A 25 4.42 -1.35 1.03
C LEU A 25 4.24 -2.27 -0.19
N VAL A 26 3.08 -2.19 -0.82
CA VAL A 26 2.70 -3.02 -1.96
C VAL A 26 2.42 -2.13 -3.17
N GLN A 27 2.98 -2.50 -4.33
CA GLN A 27 2.65 -1.86 -5.59
C GLN A 27 1.40 -2.50 -6.20
N VAL A 28 0.37 -1.69 -6.45
CA VAL A 28 -0.88 -2.11 -7.09
C VAL A 28 -1.01 -1.34 -8.41
N GLY A 29 -0.53 -1.95 -9.50
CA GLY A 29 -0.44 -1.27 -10.80
C GLY A 29 0.52 -0.08 -10.73
N ASP A 30 -0.01 1.13 -10.93
CA ASP A 30 0.77 2.38 -10.95
C ASP A 30 0.81 3.12 -9.60
N ILE A 31 0.09 2.62 -8.58
CA ILE A 31 0.02 3.22 -7.25
C ILE A 31 0.67 2.33 -6.19
N PHE A 32 1.00 2.92 -5.05
CA PHE A 32 1.45 2.21 -3.87
C PHE A 32 0.37 2.22 -2.80
N ALA A 33 0.24 1.11 -2.09
CA ALA A 33 -0.66 0.94 -0.95
C ALA A 33 0.07 0.25 0.20
N VAL A 34 -0.18 0.67 1.43
CA VAL A 34 0.35 0.03 2.63
C VAL A 34 -0.70 -0.93 3.18
N ALA A 35 -0.36 -2.21 3.33
CA ALA A 35 -1.30 -3.23 3.80
C ALA A 35 -1.81 -2.92 5.21
N LEU A 36 -3.14 -2.90 5.40
CA LEU A 36 -3.74 -2.62 6.70
C LEU A 36 -3.66 -3.82 7.65
N THR A 37 -3.78 -5.03 7.11
CA THR A 37 -3.72 -6.30 7.83
C THR A 37 -2.74 -7.25 7.15
N ASP A 38 -2.43 -8.37 7.80
CA ASP A 38 -1.78 -9.48 7.11
C ASP A 38 -2.72 -10.03 6.03
N ILE A 39 -2.16 -10.32 4.86
CA ILE A 39 -2.87 -10.85 3.69
C ILE A 39 -2.15 -12.12 3.25
N ALA A 40 -2.81 -13.27 3.41
CA ALA A 40 -2.25 -14.54 2.96
C ALA A 40 -2.20 -14.58 1.42
N LYS A 41 -1.24 -15.34 0.87
CA LYS A 41 -1.13 -15.53 -0.58
C LYS A 41 -2.45 -16.02 -1.18
N GLY A 42 -2.92 -15.35 -2.23
CA GLY A 42 -4.15 -15.67 -2.94
C GLY A 42 -5.40 -14.99 -2.37
N GLU A 43 -5.31 -14.39 -1.18
CA GLU A 43 -6.38 -13.61 -0.59
C GLU A 43 -6.36 -12.15 -1.05
N ILE A 44 -7.48 -11.48 -0.79
CA ILE A 44 -7.65 -10.05 -1.02
C ILE A 44 -7.70 -9.36 0.33
N GLY A 45 -6.92 -8.30 0.49
CA GLY A 45 -6.98 -7.44 1.68
C GLY A 45 -6.90 -5.97 1.29
N ASP A 46 -7.17 -5.09 2.24
CA ASP A 46 -7.19 -3.66 1.99
C ASP A 46 -5.83 -3.01 2.25
N GLY A 47 -5.45 -2.11 1.35
CA GLY A 47 -4.26 -1.27 1.49
C GLY A 47 -4.61 0.21 1.49
N MET A 48 -3.92 1.00 2.31
CA MET A 48 -4.09 2.46 2.35
C MET A 48 -3.19 3.15 1.33
N THR A 49 -3.75 4.01 0.49
CA THR A 49 -3.03 4.74 -0.58
C THR A 49 -2.59 6.14 -0.16
N GLU A 50 -3.15 6.66 0.94
CA GLU A 50 -2.87 7.98 1.49
C GLU A 50 -2.46 7.90 2.97
N GLY A 51 -1.54 8.78 3.38
CA GLY A 51 -1.08 8.85 4.78
C GLY A 51 0.43 9.06 4.88
N VAL A 52 0.93 9.02 6.12
CA VAL A 52 2.37 9.08 6.43
C VAL A 52 2.75 7.79 7.14
N PHE A 53 3.60 6.99 6.50
CA PHE A 53 4.02 5.67 7.00
C PHE A 53 5.52 5.63 7.21
N MET A 54 5.94 4.87 8.22
CA MET A 54 7.35 4.53 8.41
C MET A 54 7.62 3.21 7.70
N LEU A 55 8.50 3.22 6.71
CA LEU A 55 8.85 2.06 5.90
C LEU A 55 10.35 1.75 6.02
N PRO A 56 10.76 0.47 5.99
CA PRO A 56 12.16 0.11 5.94
C PRO A 56 12.78 0.59 4.62
N LYS A 57 13.98 1.17 4.69
CA LYS A 57 14.79 1.52 3.52
C LYS A 57 16.12 0.79 3.54
N LEU A 58 16.73 0.59 2.37
CA LEU A 58 18.10 0.10 2.32
C LEU A 58 19.05 1.15 2.93
N LYS A 59 20.07 0.69 3.64
CA LYS A 59 21.06 1.60 4.28
C LYS A 59 21.75 2.49 3.25
N THR A 60 21.95 1.97 2.05
CA THR A 60 22.58 2.66 0.91
C THR A 60 21.67 3.67 0.23
N ASP A 61 20.36 3.62 0.45
CA ASP A 61 19.44 4.57 -0.18
C ASP A 61 19.43 5.91 0.54
N ASP A 62 19.80 6.96 -0.19
CA ASP A 62 19.66 8.35 0.25
C ASP A 62 18.32 8.92 -0.22
N MET A 63 17.29 8.74 0.60
CA MET A 63 15.94 9.26 0.36
C MET A 63 15.84 10.71 0.87
N LYS A 64 16.01 11.67 -0.04
CA LYS A 64 15.90 13.09 0.28
C LYS A 64 14.43 13.53 0.40
N THR A 65 14.16 14.44 1.34
CA THR A 65 12.83 15.00 1.56
C THR A 65 12.23 15.58 0.27
N GLY A 66 10.97 15.25 0.00
CA GLY A 66 10.23 15.72 -1.17
C GLY A 66 10.62 15.07 -2.50
N LYS A 67 11.50 14.06 -2.50
CA LYS A 67 11.80 13.25 -3.69
C LYS A 67 10.84 12.08 -3.80
N LYS A 68 10.51 11.72 -5.05
CA LYS A 68 9.76 10.52 -5.37
C LYS A 68 10.57 9.29 -5.00
N VAL A 69 9.90 8.29 -4.43
CA VAL A 69 10.43 6.96 -4.14
C VAL A 69 9.86 6.00 -5.18
N TYR A 70 10.68 5.06 -5.62
CA TYR A 70 10.32 4.02 -6.60
C TYR A 70 10.75 2.66 -6.02
N LEU A 71 9.91 1.64 -6.19
CA LEU A 71 10.20 0.24 -5.86
C LEU A 71 10.66 -0.52 -7.11
#